data_AF-A0A8S3YVD2-F1
#
_entry.id   AF-A0A8S3YVD2-F1
#
_cell.length_a   1.000
_cell.length_b   1.000
_cell.length_c   1.000
_cell.angle_alpha   90.00
_cell.angle_beta   90.00
_cell.angle_gamma   90.00
#
_symmetry.space_group_name_H-M   'P 1'
#
loop_
_entity.id
_entity.type
_entity.pdbx_description
1 polymer ?
#
loop_
_entity_poly.entity_id
_entity_poly.type
_entity_poly.pdbx_seq_one_letter_code
_entity_poly.pdbx_strand_id
1 'polypeptide(L)'
;MDFRFQYVVQELFDTEKDYVRDLASIVEGYMAYMRDNPLPDEMEGKDKIVFGNIHQIYDWHKETMLAELEKCLTNPARVGSIFIRYERRMYMYVKYCENKPKSEYIVSEFLDTYFEEVRQKLGHRLMLPDLLIKPVQRIMRYQLLLKDIVKYTEKAEEDPTELRKALRVMCVVPKAANDMMQVGRLQGFDGKITAQGKLLLQ
;
A
#
# COMPACT_ATOMS: atom_id res chain seq x y z
N MET A 1 -8.45 -22.58 -18.73
CA MET A 1 -7.68 -21.48 -18.10
C MET A 1 -6.73 -20.89 -19.15
N ASP A 2 -7.00 -19.65 -19.58
CA ASP A 2 -6.22 -18.91 -20.59
C ASP A 2 -4.78 -18.66 -20.08
N PHE A 3 -3.76 -18.94 -20.91
CA PHE A 3 -2.33 -18.66 -20.60
C PHE A 3 -2.10 -17.21 -20.13
N ARG A 4 -2.90 -16.25 -20.63
CA ARG A 4 -2.83 -14.85 -20.24
C ARG A 4 -3.31 -14.59 -18.82
N PHE A 5 -4.29 -15.36 -18.33
CA PHE A 5 -4.72 -15.30 -16.94
C PHE A 5 -3.56 -15.69 -16.02
N GLN A 6 -2.92 -16.82 -16.33
CA GLN A 6 -1.80 -17.34 -15.53
C GLN A 6 -0.61 -16.37 -15.51
N TYR A 7 -0.33 -15.71 -16.63
CA TYR A 7 0.70 -14.68 -16.70
C TYR A 7 0.41 -13.50 -15.75
N VAL A 8 -0.82 -12.98 -15.73
CA VAL A 8 -1.16 -11.85 -14.84
C VAL A 8 -1.14 -12.26 -13.36
N VAL A 9 -1.52 -13.50 -13.03
CA VAL A 9 -1.42 -14.02 -11.66
C VAL A 9 0.04 -14.21 -11.23
N GLN A 10 0.89 -14.68 -12.14
CA GLN A 10 2.33 -14.75 -11.90
C GLN A 10 2.91 -13.35 -11.66
N GLU A 11 2.57 -12.38 -12.51
CA GLU A 11 2.99 -10.99 -12.36
C GLU A 11 2.51 -10.39 -11.03
N LEU A 12 1.25 -10.65 -10.64
CA LEU A 12 0.70 -10.20 -9.36
C LEU A 12 1.54 -10.70 -8.18
N PHE A 13 1.92 -11.99 -8.20
CA PHE A 13 2.75 -12.59 -7.17
C PHE A 13 4.21 -12.09 -7.20
N ASP A 14 4.83 -12.02 -8.37
CA ASP A 14 6.23 -11.57 -8.49
C ASP A 14 6.40 -10.14 -8.03
N THR A 15 5.50 -9.25 -8.47
CA THR A 15 5.50 -7.86 -8.02
C THR A 15 5.07 -7.71 -6.56
N GLU A 16 4.40 -8.70 -5.95
CA GLU A 16 4.13 -8.72 -4.51
C GLU A 16 5.41 -8.98 -3.72
N LYS A 17 6.24 -9.93 -4.17
CA LYS A 17 7.55 -10.20 -3.54
C LYS A 17 8.41 -8.94 -3.55
N ASP A 18 8.49 -8.26 -4.70
CA ASP A 18 9.26 -7.02 -4.82
C ASP A 18 8.71 -5.95 -3.88
N TYR A 19 7.39 -5.78 -3.83
CA TYR A 19 6.75 -4.83 -2.91
C TYR A 19 7.06 -5.14 -1.43
N VAL A 20 6.99 -6.39 -1.01
CA VAL A 20 7.34 -6.79 0.37
C VAL A 20 8.81 -6.50 0.68
N ARG A 21 9.72 -6.75 -0.27
CA ARG A 21 11.16 -6.43 -0.10
C ARG A 21 11.41 -4.94 -0.01
N ASP A 22 10.70 -4.15 -0.80
CA ASP A 22 10.80 -2.70 -0.72
C ASP A 22 10.28 -2.16 0.62
N LEU A 23 9.15 -2.69 1.11
CA LEU A 23 8.65 -2.35 2.45
C LEU A 23 9.62 -2.76 3.56
N ALA A 24 10.28 -3.92 3.42
CA ALA A 24 11.30 -4.37 4.36
C ALA A 24 12.47 -3.37 4.42
N SER A 25 12.89 -2.82 3.27
CA SER A 25 13.92 -1.76 3.23
C SER A 25 13.54 -0.53 4.09
N ILE A 26 12.25 -0.24 4.24
CA ILE A 26 11.77 0.85 5.09
C ILE A 26 11.73 0.42 6.56
N VAL A 27 11.10 -0.72 6.87
CA VAL A 27 10.84 -1.15 8.25
C VAL A 27 12.09 -1.73 8.91
N GLU A 28 12.76 -2.67 8.24
CA GLU A 28 13.96 -3.34 8.74
C GLU A 28 15.24 -2.53 8.44
N GLY A 29 15.17 -1.55 7.53
CA GLY A 29 16.27 -0.63 7.21
C GLY A 29 16.13 0.72 7.91
N TYR A 30 15.38 1.66 7.32
CA TYR A 30 15.28 3.04 7.82
C TYR A 30 14.75 3.14 9.25
N MET A 31 13.62 2.49 9.56
CA MET A 31 13.02 2.55 10.90
C MET A 31 13.91 1.89 11.95
N ALA A 32 14.54 0.75 11.62
CA ALA A 32 15.49 0.09 12.51
C ALA A 32 16.72 0.97 12.78
N TYR A 33 17.32 1.53 11.73
CA TYR A 33 18.45 2.46 11.86
C TYR A 33 18.09 3.66 12.74
N MET A 34 16.94 4.28 12.50
CA MET A 34 16.46 5.44 13.27
C MET A 34 16.14 5.13 14.74
N ARG A 35 15.78 3.90 15.06
CA ARG A 35 15.57 3.46 16.45
C ARG A 35 16.90 3.27 17.18
N ASP A 36 17.90 2.75 16.47
CA ASP A 36 19.16 2.33 17.07
C ASP A 36 20.24 3.45 17.00
N ASN A 37 19.94 4.59 16.37
CA ASN A 37 20.83 5.73 16.20
C ASN A 37 20.13 7.05 16.61
N PRO A 38 20.88 8.06 17.09
CA PRO A 38 20.31 9.37 17.41
C PRO A 38 19.64 10.02 16.18
N LEU A 39 18.47 10.62 16.42
CA LEU A 39 17.80 11.48 15.44
C LEU A 39 18.35 12.91 15.54
N PRO A 40 18.33 13.69 14.45
CA PRO A 40 18.50 15.14 14.53
C PRO A 40 17.46 15.74 15.50
N ASP A 41 17.84 16.77 16.25
CA ASP A 41 16.95 17.41 17.23
C ASP A 41 15.63 17.87 16.60
N GLU A 42 15.69 18.40 15.36
CA GLU A 42 14.49 18.85 14.64
C GLU A 42 13.58 17.70 14.15
N MET A 43 14.06 16.46 14.22
CA MET A 43 13.35 15.23 13.83
C MET A 43 12.77 14.46 15.01
N GLU A 44 13.05 14.86 16.25
CA GLU A 44 12.56 14.18 17.43
C GLU A 44 11.02 14.15 17.46
N GLY A 45 10.45 12.94 17.59
CA GLY A 45 8.99 12.72 17.57
C GLY A 45 8.30 12.84 16.20
N LYS A 46 9.02 13.23 15.14
CA LYS A 46 8.48 13.32 13.76
C LYS A 46 8.58 12.01 12.99
N ASP A 47 9.41 11.07 13.44
CA ASP A 47 9.59 9.72 12.87
C ASP A 47 8.26 8.98 12.65
N LYS A 48 7.34 9.06 13.62
CA LYS A 48 6.00 8.45 13.53
C LYS A 48 5.16 9.03 12.40
N ILE A 49 5.34 10.31 12.08
CA ILE A 49 4.65 10.98 10.97
C ILE A 49 5.30 10.60 9.65
N VAL A 50 6.63 10.49 9.59
CA VAL A 50 7.36 10.07 8.38
C VAL A 50 6.86 8.70 7.89
N PHE A 51 6.75 7.72 8.78
CA PHE A 51 6.42 6.34 8.39
C PHE A 51 4.93 6.01 8.50
N GLY A 52 4.14 6.79 9.24
CA GLY A 52 2.71 6.55 9.42
C GLY A 52 2.42 5.15 9.95
N ASN A 53 1.59 4.40 9.24
CA ASN A 53 1.28 2.99 9.56
C ASN A 53 1.96 1.99 8.61
N ILE A 54 3.09 2.34 7.98
CA ILE A 54 3.74 1.45 7.00
C ILE A 54 4.19 0.10 7.58
N HIS A 55 4.56 0.05 8.87
CA HIS A 55 4.88 -1.20 9.57
C HIS A 55 3.68 -2.16 9.57
N GLN A 56 2.46 -1.64 9.81
CA GLN A 56 1.24 -2.45 9.76
C GLN A 56 0.99 -3.00 8.35
N ILE A 57 1.28 -2.21 7.32
CA ILE A 57 1.18 -2.64 5.92
C ILE A 57 2.18 -3.77 5.68
N TYR A 58 3.45 -3.54 6.03
CA TYR A 58 4.52 -4.50 5.85
C TYR A 58 4.21 -5.86 6.48
N ASP A 59 3.88 -5.89 7.78
CA ASP A 59 3.61 -7.14 8.50
C ASP A 59 2.50 -7.93 7.80
N TRP A 60 1.39 -7.27 7.49
CA TRP A 60 0.26 -7.95 6.85
C TRP A 60 0.61 -8.49 5.46
N HIS A 61 1.35 -7.73 4.66
CA HIS A 61 1.77 -8.18 3.33
C HIS A 61 2.75 -9.35 3.41
N LYS A 62 3.76 -9.27 4.29
CA LYS A 62 4.78 -10.31 4.52
C LYS A 62 4.17 -11.61 5.06
N GLU A 63 3.31 -11.51 6.07
CA GLU A 63 2.80 -12.68 6.81
C GLU A 63 1.56 -13.30 6.17
N THR A 64 0.74 -12.51 5.48
CA THR A 64 -0.57 -12.97 4.98
C THR A 64 -0.70 -12.84 3.47
N MET A 65 -0.59 -11.62 2.91
CA MET A 65 -0.96 -11.38 1.51
C MET A 65 -0.07 -12.17 0.54
N LEU A 66 1.25 -12.17 0.77
CA LEU A 66 2.20 -12.87 -0.07
C LEU A 66 1.93 -14.38 -0.12
N ALA A 67 1.68 -15.00 1.04
CA ALA A 67 1.37 -16.43 1.13
C ALA A 67 0.00 -16.78 0.50
N GLU A 68 -0.98 -15.89 0.58
CA GLU A 68 -2.27 -16.10 -0.10
C GLU A 68 -2.14 -15.97 -1.62
N LEU A 69 -1.34 -15.03 -2.12
CA LEU A 69 -1.07 -14.88 -3.56
C LEU A 69 -0.22 -16.04 -4.12
N GLU A 70 0.71 -16.59 -3.34
CA GLU A 70 1.46 -17.79 -3.72
C GLU A 70 0.51 -18.97 -4.00
N LYS A 71 -0.51 -19.17 -3.15
CA LYS A 71 -1.54 -20.20 -3.35
C LYS A 71 -2.35 -19.98 -4.62
N CYS A 72 -2.43 -18.75 -5.13
CA CYS A 72 -3.09 -18.47 -6.40
C CYS A 72 -2.30 -18.94 -7.62
N LEU A 73 -0.99 -19.20 -7.52
CA LEU A 73 -0.22 -19.76 -8.63
C LEU A 73 -0.72 -21.16 -9.02
N THR A 74 -1.12 -21.95 -8.01
CA THR A 74 -1.67 -23.31 -8.21
C THR A 74 -3.19 -23.32 -8.32
N ASN A 75 -3.88 -22.35 -7.73
CA ASN A 75 -5.33 -22.19 -7.85
C ASN A 75 -5.71 -20.73 -8.20
N PRO A 76 -5.60 -20.34 -9.47
CA PRO A 76 -5.77 -18.96 -9.91
C PRO A 76 -7.21 -18.42 -9.76
N ALA A 77 -8.22 -19.29 -9.68
CA ALA A 77 -9.61 -18.89 -9.42
C ALA A 77 -9.80 -18.21 -8.05
N ARG A 78 -8.89 -18.44 -7.10
CA ARG A 78 -8.97 -17.88 -5.73
C ARG A 78 -8.69 -16.38 -5.66
N VAL A 79 -8.09 -15.78 -6.70
CA VAL A 79 -7.67 -14.37 -6.67
C VAL A 79 -8.81 -13.45 -6.24
N GLY A 80 -10.00 -13.60 -6.82
CA GLY A 80 -11.17 -12.78 -6.45
C GLY A 80 -11.54 -12.92 -4.96
N SER A 81 -11.60 -14.14 -4.46
CA SER A 81 -11.98 -14.43 -3.07
C SER A 81 -11.03 -13.81 -2.04
N ILE A 82 -9.73 -13.71 -2.33
CA ILE A 82 -8.72 -13.13 -1.43
C ILE A 82 -9.00 -11.64 -1.21
N PHE A 83 -9.16 -10.89 -2.30
CA PHE A 83 -9.40 -9.45 -2.21
C PHE A 83 -10.74 -9.11 -1.56
N ILE A 84 -11.77 -9.93 -1.75
CA ILE A 84 -13.05 -9.78 -1.05
C ILE A 84 -12.87 -10.07 0.44
N ARG A 85 -12.25 -11.20 0.79
CA ARG A 85 -12.04 -11.64 2.19
C ARG A 85 -11.29 -10.59 2.99
N TYR A 86 -10.27 -9.98 2.40
CA TYR A 86 -9.39 -9.03 3.08
C TYR A 86 -9.73 -7.55 2.82
N GLU A 87 -10.91 -7.24 2.28
CA GLU A 87 -11.37 -5.86 2.05
C GLU A 87 -11.11 -4.94 3.26
N ARG A 88 -11.51 -5.38 4.46
CA ARG A 88 -11.33 -4.58 5.69
C ARG A 88 -9.86 -4.31 6.02
N ARG A 89 -8.95 -5.22 5.69
CA ARG A 89 -7.50 -5.03 5.92
C ARG A 89 -6.95 -3.95 4.99
N MET A 90 -7.44 -3.88 3.76
CA MET A 90 -7.01 -2.90 2.76
C MET A 90 -7.30 -1.45 3.16
N TYR A 91 -8.22 -1.19 4.09
CA TYR A 91 -8.46 0.15 4.63
C TYR A 91 -7.25 0.76 5.36
N MET A 92 -6.23 -0.03 5.72
CA MET A 92 -4.97 0.52 6.21
C MET A 92 -4.28 1.48 5.22
N TYR A 93 -4.54 1.32 3.91
CA TYR A 93 -4.03 2.23 2.88
C TYR A 93 -4.70 3.61 2.94
N VAL A 94 -5.94 3.72 3.41
CA VAL A 94 -6.63 5.01 3.60
C VAL A 94 -5.86 5.84 4.63
N LYS A 95 -5.54 5.24 5.78
CA LYS A 95 -4.76 5.89 6.84
C LYS A 95 -3.36 6.28 6.35
N TYR A 96 -2.72 5.43 5.54
CA TYR A 96 -1.40 5.71 5.00
C TYR A 96 -1.44 6.91 4.04
N CYS A 97 -2.39 6.92 3.10
CA CYS A 97 -2.57 8.02 2.15
C CYS A 97 -2.95 9.34 2.83
N GLU A 98 -3.79 9.31 3.87
CA GLU A 98 -4.14 10.49 4.68
C GLU A 98 -2.89 11.13 5.33
N ASN A 99 -1.96 10.30 5.79
CA ASN A 99 -0.70 10.75 6.38
C ASN A 99 0.36 11.17 5.35
N LYS A 100 0.27 10.69 4.10
CA LYS A 100 1.31 10.84 3.08
C LYS A 100 1.77 12.30 2.84
N PRO A 101 0.89 13.31 2.76
CA PRO A 101 1.33 14.70 2.57
C PRO A 101 2.18 15.24 3.73
N LYS A 102 1.88 14.83 4.97
CA LYS A 102 2.64 15.24 6.15
C LYS A 102 4.02 14.57 6.17
N SER A 103 4.05 13.29 5.81
CA SER A 103 5.29 12.53 5.60
C SER A 103 6.17 13.18 4.53
N GLU A 104 5.60 13.53 3.37
CA GLU A 104 6.33 14.18 2.27
C GLU A 104 6.95 15.51 2.69
N TYR A 105 6.19 16.35 3.41
CA TYR A 105 6.70 17.61 3.92
C TYR A 105 7.94 17.40 4.80
N ILE A 106 7.83 16.55 5.81
CA ILE A 106 8.94 16.29 6.75
C ILE A 106 10.13 15.67 6.00
N VAL A 107 9.88 14.66 5.16
CA VAL A 107 10.96 14.02 4.40
C VAL A 107 11.69 15.02 3.51
N SER A 108 10.98 15.99 2.91
CA SER A 108 11.62 17.02 2.07
C SER A 108 12.57 17.94 2.84
N GLU A 109 12.32 18.20 4.13
CA GLU A 109 13.20 19.03 4.97
C GLU A 109 14.54 18.34 5.26
N PHE A 110 14.58 17.00 5.25
CA PHE A 110 15.74 16.20 5.63
C PHE A 110 16.25 15.28 4.52
N LEU A 111 15.76 15.47 3.28
CA LEU A 111 15.99 14.52 2.17
C LEU A 111 17.47 14.45 1.81
N ASP A 112 18.07 15.62 1.54
CA ASP A 112 19.46 15.75 1.09
C ASP A 112 20.47 15.74 2.25
N THR A 113 19.99 15.63 3.50
CA THR A 113 20.81 15.61 4.72
C THR A 113 20.70 14.25 5.40
N TYR A 114 19.88 14.14 6.44
CA TYR A 114 19.78 12.95 7.28
C TYR A 114 19.38 11.70 6.48
N PHE A 115 18.36 11.78 5.62
CA PHE A 115 17.88 10.61 4.89
C PHE A 115 18.83 10.14 3.79
N GLU A 116 19.62 11.04 3.20
CA GLU A 116 20.69 10.69 2.27
C GLU A 116 21.83 9.97 2.98
N GLU A 117 22.26 10.44 4.16
CA GLU A 117 23.27 9.73 4.97
C GLU A 117 22.80 8.32 5.34
N VAL A 118 21.55 8.18 5.81
CA VAL A 118 20.98 6.87 6.13
C VAL A 118 20.90 5.99 4.89
N ARG A 119 20.49 6.52 3.73
CA ARG A 119 20.45 5.78 2.46
C ARG A 119 21.81 5.20 2.10
N GLN A 120 22.86 6.02 2.20
CA GLN A 120 24.24 5.60 1.90
C GLN A 120 24.72 4.52 2.87
N LYS A 121 24.47 4.68 4.18
CA LYS A 121 24.84 3.68 5.20
C LYS A 121 24.12 2.34 5.00
N LEU A 122 22.86 2.36 4.57
CA LEU A 122 22.09 1.17 4.26
C LEU A 122 22.41 0.59 2.86
N GLY A 123 23.18 1.30 2.03
CA GLY A 123 23.51 0.88 0.67
C GLY A 123 22.30 0.84 -0.27
N HIS A 124 21.25 1.62 0.03
CA HIS A 124 20.01 1.61 -0.74
C HIS A 124 20.13 2.41 -2.04
N ARG A 125 19.68 1.80 -3.15
CA ARG A 125 19.66 2.48 -4.46
C ARG A 125 18.56 3.54 -4.55
N LEU A 126 17.36 3.22 -4.06
CA LEU A 126 16.20 4.10 -4.08
C LEU A 126 16.29 5.12 -2.94
N MET A 127 15.80 6.34 -3.18
CA MET A 127 15.66 7.33 -2.11
C MET A 127 14.44 7.01 -1.24
N LEU A 128 14.40 7.56 -0.02
CA LEU A 128 13.28 7.33 0.89
C LEU A 128 11.92 7.73 0.28
N PRO A 129 11.76 8.87 -0.43
CA PRO A 129 10.49 9.19 -1.11
C PRO A 129 10.03 8.13 -2.11
N ASP A 130 10.97 7.52 -2.86
CA ASP A 130 10.69 6.47 -3.85
C ASP A 130 10.22 5.17 -3.20
N LEU A 131 10.63 4.93 -1.95
CA LEU A 131 10.15 3.81 -1.14
C LEU A 131 8.77 4.13 -0.53
N LEU A 132 8.59 5.32 0.03
CA LEU A 132 7.35 5.73 0.71
C LEU A 132 6.16 5.90 -0.24
N ILE A 133 6.37 6.08 -1.54
CA ILE A 133 5.27 6.12 -2.53
C ILE A 133 4.74 4.72 -2.90
N LYS A 134 5.49 3.65 -2.60
CA LYS A 134 5.14 2.28 -3.03
C LYS A 134 3.78 1.79 -2.53
N PRO A 135 3.33 2.06 -1.29
CA PRO A 135 1.98 1.65 -0.89
C PRO A 135 0.87 2.31 -1.73
N VAL A 136 1.04 3.59 -2.07
CA VAL A 136 0.08 4.31 -2.92
C VAL A 136 0.07 3.70 -4.32
N GLN A 137 1.23 3.37 -4.86
CA GLN A 137 1.35 2.70 -6.16
C GLN A 137 0.75 1.28 -6.13
N ARG A 138 0.98 0.52 -5.05
CA ARG A 138 0.55 -0.88 -4.94
C ARG A 138 -0.97 -1.01 -4.94
N ILE A 139 -1.67 -0.17 -4.17
CA ILE A 139 -3.13 -0.22 -4.13
C ILE A 139 -3.76 0.10 -5.50
N MET A 140 -3.15 1.01 -6.27
CA MET A 140 -3.55 1.28 -7.65
C MET A 140 -3.19 0.12 -8.59
N ARG A 141 -2.05 -0.55 -8.38
CA ARG A 141 -1.62 -1.67 -9.21
C ARG A 141 -2.56 -2.87 -9.10
N TYR A 142 -3.10 -3.17 -7.91
CA TYR A 142 -4.10 -4.24 -7.76
C TYR A 142 -5.34 -4.00 -8.61
N GLN A 143 -5.81 -2.75 -8.71
CA GLN A 143 -6.94 -2.39 -9.56
C GLN A 143 -6.65 -2.73 -11.03
N LEU A 144 -5.47 -2.39 -11.53
CA LEU A 144 -5.08 -2.64 -12.93
C LEU A 144 -4.99 -4.14 -13.22
N LEU A 145 -4.28 -4.89 -12.38
CA LEU A 145 -4.11 -6.33 -12.54
C LEU A 145 -5.46 -7.07 -12.47
N LEU A 146 -6.33 -6.73 -11.51
CA LEU A 146 -7.67 -7.32 -11.44
C LEU A 146 -8.54 -6.97 -12.66
N LYS A 147 -8.39 -5.77 -13.22
CA LYS A 147 -9.06 -5.38 -14.48
C LYS A 147 -8.66 -6.29 -15.63
N ASP A 148 -7.37 -6.56 -15.76
CA ASP A 148 -6.85 -7.45 -16.80
C ASP A 148 -7.32 -8.89 -16.59
N ILE A 149 -7.31 -9.38 -15.34
CA ILE A 149 -7.82 -10.71 -14.99
C ILE A 149 -9.31 -10.84 -15.36
N VAL A 150 -10.15 -9.86 -15.01
CA VAL A 150 -11.58 -9.84 -15.40
C VAL A 150 -11.72 -9.90 -16.92
N LYS A 151 -10.97 -9.06 -17.65
CA LYS A 151 -11.01 -9.00 -19.11
C LYS A 151 -10.61 -10.34 -19.76
N TYR A 152 -9.62 -11.03 -19.23
CA TYR A 152 -9.21 -12.34 -19.76
C TYR A 152 -10.22 -13.44 -19.41
N THR A 153 -10.83 -13.38 -18.22
CA THR A 153 -11.89 -14.31 -17.81
C THR A 153 -13.12 -14.20 -18.74
N GLU A 154 -13.55 -12.97 -19.02
CA GLU A 154 -14.67 -12.71 -19.94
C GLU A 154 -14.38 -13.20 -21.38
N LYS A 155 -13.15 -13.01 -21.86
CA LYS A 155 -12.73 -13.50 -23.18
C LYS A 155 -12.67 -15.02 -23.26
N ALA A 156 -12.49 -15.70 -22.14
CA ALA A 156 -12.52 -17.16 -22.04
C ALA A 156 -13.94 -17.70 -21.82
N GLU A 157 -14.97 -16.84 -21.84
CA GLU A 157 -16.37 -17.19 -21.58
C GLU A 157 -16.61 -17.82 -20.19
N GLU A 158 -15.71 -17.54 -19.23
CA GLU A 158 -15.82 -17.95 -17.83
C GLU A 158 -16.55 -16.86 -17.00
N ASP A 159 -17.17 -17.23 -15.86
CA ASP A 159 -17.91 -16.27 -15.02
C ASP A 159 -16.96 -15.32 -14.23
N PRO A 160 -16.96 -14.00 -14.52
CA PRO A 160 -16.11 -13.04 -13.84
C PRO A 160 -16.73 -12.45 -12.57
N THR A 161 -17.88 -12.95 -12.09
CA THR A 161 -18.69 -12.29 -11.03
C THR A 161 -17.90 -12.03 -9.75
N GLU A 162 -17.15 -13.00 -9.24
CA GLU A 162 -16.30 -12.79 -8.05
C GLU A 162 -15.16 -11.81 -8.32
N LEU A 163 -14.53 -11.90 -9.48
CA LEU A 163 -13.44 -10.99 -9.87
C LEU A 163 -13.92 -9.55 -10.02
N ARG A 164 -15.13 -9.33 -10.54
CA ARG A 164 -15.76 -8.01 -10.61
C ARG A 164 -16.06 -7.44 -9.21
N LYS A 165 -16.45 -8.28 -8.25
CA LYS A 165 -16.61 -7.87 -6.84
C LYS A 165 -15.26 -7.49 -6.23
N ALA A 166 -14.23 -8.30 -6.42
CA ALA A 166 -12.86 -8.00 -5.98
C ALA A 166 -12.33 -6.68 -6.58
N LEU A 167 -12.52 -6.47 -7.88
CA LEU A 167 -12.15 -5.24 -8.56
C LEU A 167 -12.88 -4.03 -7.95
N ARG A 168 -14.17 -4.16 -7.63
CA ARG A 168 -14.91 -3.09 -6.95
C ARG A 168 -14.28 -2.72 -5.61
N VAL A 169 -13.88 -3.71 -4.81
CA VAL A 169 -13.17 -3.47 -3.53
C VAL A 169 -11.89 -2.67 -3.78
N MET A 170 -11.08 -3.07 -4.76
CA MET A 170 -9.83 -2.36 -5.10
C MET A 170 -10.03 -1.00 -5.78
N CYS A 171 -11.22 -0.68 -6.28
CA CYS A 171 -11.58 0.67 -6.71
C CYS A 171 -12.02 1.56 -5.54
N VAL A 172 -12.71 1.00 -4.54
CA VAL A 172 -13.27 1.76 -3.41
C VAL A 172 -12.19 2.23 -2.46
N VAL A 173 -11.15 1.42 -2.20
CA VAL A 173 -10.10 1.79 -1.24
C VAL A 173 -9.30 3.04 -1.66
N PRO A 174 -8.77 3.14 -2.90
CA PRO A 174 -8.13 4.36 -3.38
C PRO A 174 -9.08 5.57 -3.37
N LYS A 175 -10.36 5.37 -3.73
CA LYS A 175 -11.36 6.44 -3.68
C LYS A 175 -11.57 6.93 -2.25
N ALA A 176 -11.74 6.04 -1.28
CA ALA A 176 -11.89 6.38 0.12
C ALA A 176 -10.64 7.11 0.67
N ALA A 177 -9.45 6.73 0.22
CA ALA A 177 -8.22 7.45 0.53
C ALA A 177 -8.27 8.89 -0.01
N ASN A 178 -8.65 9.08 -1.28
CA ASN A 178 -8.80 10.39 -1.88
C ASN A 178 -9.87 11.25 -1.19
N ASP A 179 -11.03 10.66 -0.90
CA ASP A 179 -12.15 11.35 -0.24
C ASP A 179 -11.75 11.81 1.17
N MET A 180 -11.08 10.95 1.95
CA MET A 180 -10.56 11.32 3.28
C MET A 180 -9.48 12.41 3.20
N MET A 181 -8.65 12.42 2.16
CA MET A 181 -7.69 13.51 1.92
C MET A 181 -8.38 14.85 1.63
N GLN A 182 -9.57 14.85 1.02
CA GLN A 182 -10.37 16.06 0.84
C GLN A 182 -11.06 16.50 2.14
N VAL A 183 -11.61 15.55 2.90
CA VAL A 183 -12.26 15.82 4.19
C VAL A 183 -11.27 16.35 5.24
N GLY A 184 -10.02 15.87 5.25
CA GLY A 184 -8.96 16.39 6.11
C GLY A 184 -8.55 17.85 5.82
N ARG A 185 -9.02 18.43 4.71
CA ARG A 185 -8.85 19.87 4.38
C ARG A 185 -9.97 20.75 4.95
N LEU A 186 -11.00 20.16 5.58
CA LEU A 186 -12.05 20.93 6.24
C LEU A 186 -11.47 21.64 7.48
N GLN A 187 -11.44 22.97 7.44
CA GLN A 187 -11.09 23.80 8.58
C GLN A 187 -12.33 24.03 9.45
N GLY A 188 -12.18 23.98 10.78
CA GLY A 188 -13.22 24.38 11.74
C GLY A 188 -14.10 23.25 12.33
N PHE A 189 -13.69 21.98 12.22
CA PHE A 189 -14.41 20.87 12.87
C PHE A 189 -13.69 20.38 14.14
N ASP A 190 -14.31 20.62 15.31
CA ASP A 190 -13.81 20.18 16.63
C ASP A 190 -14.13 18.69 16.90
N GLY A 191 -13.62 17.78 16.06
CA GLY A 191 -13.78 16.34 16.26
C GLY A 191 -12.83 15.47 15.43
N LYS A 192 -12.57 14.24 15.87
CA LYS A 192 -11.84 13.24 15.08
C LYS A 192 -12.74 12.71 13.97
N ILE A 193 -12.49 13.15 12.74
CA ILE A 193 -13.23 12.72 11.53
C ILE A 193 -13.16 11.20 11.35
N THR A 194 -12.03 10.58 11.67
CA THR A 194 -11.83 9.12 11.62
C THR A 194 -12.73 8.34 12.59
N ALA A 195 -13.32 9.00 13.59
CA ALA A 195 -14.28 8.38 14.52
C ALA A 195 -15.74 8.43 14.00
N GLN A 196 -16.00 9.10 12.89
CA GLN A 196 -17.36 9.31 12.33
C GLN A 196 -17.80 8.19 11.38
N GLY A 197 -16.98 7.16 11.15
CA GLY A 197 -17.31 6.06 10.26
C GLY A 197 -17.04 6.36 8.78
N LYS A 198 -17.70 5.61 7.88
CA LYS A 198 -17.47 5.69 6.43
C LYS A 198 -18.21 6.90 5.84
N LEU A 199 -17.50 7.78 5.12
CA LEU A 199 -18.12 8.87 4.36
C LEU A 199 -19.04 8.28 3.28
N LEU A 200 -20.31 8.67 3.28
CA LEU A 200 -21.33 8.08 2.40
C LEU A 200 -21.61 8.93 1.14
N LEU A 201 -21.56 10.25 1.23
CA LEU A 201 -21.85 11.18 0.14
C LEU A 201 -21.03 12.47 0.30
N GLN A 202 -20.76 13.14 -0.83
CA GLN A 202 -20.19 14.49 -0.92
C GLN A 202 -21.25 15.43 -1.48
#